data_AF-A0AAU5F913-F1
#
_entry.id   AF-A0AAU5F913-F1
#
_cell.length_a   1.000
_cell.length_b   1.000
_cell.length_c   1.000
_cell.angle_alpha   90.00
_cell.angle_beta   90.00
_cell.angle_gamma   90.00
#
_symmetry.space_group_name_H-M   'P 1'
#
loop_
_entity.id
_entity.type
_entity.pdbx_description
1 polymer ?
#
loop_
_entity_poly.entity_id
_entity_poly.type
_entity_poly.pdbx_seq_one_letter_code
_entity_poly.pdbx_strand_id
1 'polypeptide(L)'
;MILSVRATRGLDLAQHFSNCDYSDSKWHSYERRLLCFVPGAVEAGAAYELSSKLDVAAGHIAYKEWLHATALPDTAANRAELRGDAKAVKGEGPELKLNKLPQGAPDPKPLGEDEFIFANKADFAVTGGRVKGAPGRTVKATVEFRNLGPAWVNELWRQRSITGVAIDFPAGVEVTKAPAHCAPPSPPDLPSKAGVDYTCFTSYIVTEDERDAFTFEVRLGKKAGTAKGSAEITAAPIDADKKNNVAELVFETAAEGSGTGGATGGTSGTTGGSGGRLAATGTSVTPALGGGALLLVVAGAAARTAVKRRRG
;
A
#
# COMPACT_ATOMS: atom_id res chain seq x y z
N MET A 1 -11.19 -32.32 3.03
CA MET A 1 -10.25 -31.32 3.62
C MET A 1 -10.26 -30.07 2.74
N ILE A 2 -10.00 -28.89 3.30
CA ILE A 2 -9.75 -27.67 2.52
C ILE A 2 -8.25 -27.38 2.54
N LEU A 3 -7.62 -27.35 1.38
CA LEU A 3 -6.26 -26.81 1.22
C LEU A 3 -6.39 -25.33 0.88
N SER A 4 -5.88 -24.46 1.75
CA SER A 4 -5.84 -23.02 1.55
C SER A 4 -4.41 -22.59 1.28
N VAL A 5 -4.18 -22.00 0.12
CA VAL A 5 -2.89 -21.41 -0.26
C VAL A 5 -3.07 -19.92 -0.45
N ARG A 6 -2.19 -19.12 0.16
CA ARG A 6 -2.02 -17.69 -0.09
C ARG A 6 -0.66 -17.49 -0.73
N ALA A 7 -0.59 -16.80 -1.85
CA ALA A 7 0.64 -16.46 -2.52
C ALA A 7 0.65 -14.96 -2.78
N THR A 8 1.79 -14.30 -2.65
CA THR A 8 1.90 -12.89 -3.01
C THR A 8 1.73 -12.69 -4.53
N ARG A 9 1.31 -11.48 -4.96
CA ARG A 9 0.93 -11.17 -6.35
C ARG A 9 2.06 -11.27 -7.38
N GLY A 10 3.31 -11.43 -6.96
CA GLY A 10 4.40 -11.76 -7.87
C GLY A 10 4.44 -13.24 -8.25
N LEU A 11 3.68 -14.12 -7.60
CA LEU A 11 3.63 -15.56 -7.90
C LEU A 11 2.37 -15.92 -8.69
N ASP A 12 2.56 -16.51 -9.85
CA ASP A 12 1.49 -17.12 -10.65
C ASP A 12 1.34 -18.59 -10.26
N LEU A 13 0.11 -19.00 -9.97
CA LEU A 13 -0.21 -20.40 -9.69
C LEU A 13 -0.45 -21.11 -11.02
N ALA A 14 0.46 -22.01 -11.40
CA ALA A 14 0.46 -22.58 -12.75
C ALA A 14 -0.70 -23.57 -12.99
N GLN A 15 -1.17 -24.26 -11.95
CA GLN A 15 -2.26 -25.24 -12.08
C GLN A 15 -3.62 -24.70 -11.65
N HIS A 16 -4.62 -24.98 -12.49
CA HIS A 16 -6.03 -24.65 -12.26
C HIS A 16 -6.85 -25.92 -12.04
N PHE A 17 -6.92 -26.46 -10.81
CA PHE A 17 -7.63 -27.71 -10.52
C PHE A 17 -9.15 -27.47 -10.38
N SER A 18 -9.95 -28.39 -10.92
CA SER A 18 -11.42 -28.27 -10.95
C SER A 18 -12.08 -28.23 -9.57
N ASN A 19 -11.48 -28.82 -8.55
CA ASN A 19 -11.97 -28.75 -7.18
C ASN A 19 -11.45 -27.54 -6.39
N CYS A 20 -10.81 -26.57 -7.05
CA CYS A 20 -10.31 -25.35 -6.42
C CYS A 20 -11.00 -24.07 -6.89
N ASP A 21 -11.02 -23.09 -6.00
CA ASP A 21 -11.52 -21.73 -6.19
C ASP A 21 -10.32 -20.77 -6.14
N TYR A 22 -10.19 -19.89 -7.13
CA TYR A 22 -9.08 -18.96 -7.32
C TYR A 22 -9.58 -17.53 -7.17
N SER A 23 -8.93 -16.73 -6.34
CA SER A 23 -9.37 -15.35 -6.07
C SER A 23 -8.22 -14.48 -5.61
N ASP A 24 -8.38 -13.17 -5.71
CA ASP A 24 -7.53 -12.25 -4.96
C ASP A 24 -8.02 -12.17 -3.51
N SER A 25 -7.08 -12.07 -2.57
CA SER A 25 -7.37 -12.04 -1.12
C SER A 25 -8.11 -10.77 -0.74
N LYS A 26 -9.20 -10.91 0.03
CA LYS A 26 -9.98 -9.78 0.57
C LYS A 26 -9.16 -8.84 1.46
N TRP A 27 -8.24 -9.39 2.24
CA TRP A 27 -7.53 -8.66 3.29
C TRP A 27 -6.30 -7.93 2.77
N HIS A 28 -5.70 -8.47 1.72
CA HIS A 28 -4.53 -7.93 1.06
C HIS A 28 -4.71 -8.11 -0.44
N SER A 29 -5.07 -7.05 -1.18
CA SER A 29 -5.17 -7.04 -2.65
C SER A 29 -3.88 -7.42 -3.38
N TYR A 30 -2.84 -7.72 -2.61
CA TYR A 30 -1.49 -8.11 -3.04
C TYR A 30 -1.23 -9.61 -2.83
N GLU A 31 -2.24 -10.37 -2.46
CA GLU A 31 -2.19 -11.83 -2.36
C GLU A 31 -3.22 -12.46 -3.29
N ARG A 32 -2.82 -13.55 -3.93
CA ARG A 32 -3.66 -14.51 -4.62
C ARG A 32 -3.97 -15.67 -3.68
N ARG A 33 -5.18 -16.20 -3.79
CA ARG A 33 -5.68 -17.29 -2.97
C ARG A 33 -6.19 -18.43 -3.83
N LEU A 34 -5.82 -19.63 -3.41
CA LEU A 34 -6.30 -20.90 -3.93
C LEU A 34 -6.96 -21.66 -2.78
N LEU A 35 -8.23 -22.04 -2.95
CA LEU A 35 -8.97 -22.86 -2.00
C LEU A 35 -9.41 -24.16 -2.68
N CYS A 36 -8.75 -25.26 -2.37
CA CYS A 36 -9.05 -26.58 -2.91
C CYS A 36 -9.86 -27.43 -1.95
N PHE A 37 -10.99 -27.95 -2.41
CA PHE A 37 -11.85 -28.84 -1.65
C PHE A 37 -11.52 -30.28 -2.01
N VAL A 38 -10.58 -30.87 -1.28
CA VAL A 38 -10.09 -32.20 -1.58
C VAL A 38 -10.99 -33.24 -0.88
N PRO A 39 -11.66 -34.13 -1.63
CA PRO A 39 -12.55 -35.13 -1.05
C PRO A 39 -11.77 -36.21 -0.30
N GLY A 40 -12.45 -36.89 0.62
CA GLY A 40 -11.90 -38.00 1.38
C GLY A 40 -11.59 -37.66 2.84
N ALA A 41 -11.51 -38.71 3.66
CA ALA A 41 -11.13 -38.63 5.06
C ALA A 41 -9.60 -38.68 5.19
N VAL A 42 -9.07 -37.86 6.10
CA VAL A 42 -7.66 -37.90 6.52
C VAL A 42 -7.62 -38.69 7.83
N GLU A 43 -6.94 -39.83 7.82
CA GLU A 43 -6.85 -40.69 8.99
C GLU A 43 -5.82 -40.15 9.99
N ALA A 44 -6.15 -40.24 11.28
CA ALA A 44 -5.22 -39.84 12.34
C ALA A 44 -3.96 -40.72 12.32
N GLY A 45 -2.78 -40.08 12.36
CA GLY A 45 -1.48 -40.76 12.34
C GLY A 45 -1.02 -41.24 10.97
N ALA A 46 -1.80 -41.04 9.90
CA ALA A 46 -1.37 -41.30 8.54
C ALA A 46 -0.76 -40.04 7.89
N ALA A 47 0.22 -40.25 7.02
CA ALA A 47 0.80 -39.19 6.19
C ALA A 47 0.19 -39.22 4.78
N TYR A 48 0.05 -38.04 4.18
CA TYR A 48 -0.53 -37.87 2.85
C TYR A 48 0.30 -36.89 2.04
N GLU A 49 0.34 -37.08 0.73
CA GLU A 49 0.88 -36.12 -0.24
C GLU A 49 -0.23 -35.66 -1.21
N LEU A 50 -0.01 -34.52 -1.87
CA LEU A 50 -0.88 -34.07 -2.94
C LEU A 50 -0.64 -34.94 -4.20
N SER A 51 -1.70 -35.26 -4.93
CA SER A 51 -1.61 -36.03 -6.18
C SER A 51 -0.89 -35.31 -7.31
N SER A 52 -0.71 -33.99 -7.17
CA SER A 52 0.09 -33.15 -8.04
C SER A 52 0.88 -32.18 -7.17
N LYS A 53 2.07 -31.82 -7.63
CA LYS A 53 2.79 -30.67 -7.07
C LYS A 53 2.00 -29.40 -7.37
N LEU A 54 2.15 -28.41 -6.47
CA LEU A 54 1.73 -27.05 -6.72
C LEU A 54 2.94 -26.31 -7.29
N ASP A 55 2.90 -26.03 -8.59
CA ASP A 55 3.96 -25.29 -9.25
C ASP A 55 3.62 -23.80 -9.20
N VAL A 56 4.59 -23.03 -8.73
CA VAL A 56 4.57 -21.57 -8.74
C VAL A 56 5.50 -21.06 -9.81
N ALA A 57 5.01 -20.15 -10.63
CA ALA A 57 5.81 -19.39 -11.57
C ALA A 57 6.05 -17.98 -11.03
N ALA A 58 7.25 -17.46 -11.26
CA ALA A 58 7.54 -16.06 -10.98
C ALA A 58 6.93 -15.20 -12.09
N GLY A 59 6.00 -14.33 -11.73
CA GLY A 59 5.51 -13.27 -12.60
C GLY A 59 6.58 -12.20 -12.82
N HIS A 60 6.36 -11.34 -13.80
CA HIS A 60 7.33 -10.30 -14.20
C HIS A 60 7.64 -9.27 -13.10
N ILE A 61 6.74 -9.09 -12.12
CA ILE A 61 6.94 -8.18 -10.98
C ILE A 61 7.67 -8.83 -9.81
N ALA A 62 7.85 -10.16 -9.80
CA ALA A 62 8.27 -10.91 -8.61
C ALA A 62 9.64 -10.47 -8.08
N TYR A 63 9.78 -10.30 -6.76
CA TYR A 63 11.08 -10.07 -6.11
C TYR A 63 11.21 -10.88 -4.82
N LYS A 64 10.58 -10.46 -3.73
CA LYS A 64 10.52 -11.20 -2.47
C LYS A 64 9.08 -11.65 -2.29
N GLU A 65 8.85 -12.90 -2.59
CA GLU A 65 7.51 -13.48 -2.61
C GLU A 65 7.33 -14.51 -1.50
N TRP A 66 6.10 -14.61 -1.03
CA TRP A 66 5.71 -15.58 -0.02
C TRP A 66 4.57 -16.45 -0.50
N LEU A 67 4.65 -17.74 -0.18
CA LEU A 67 3.57 -18.69 -0.30
C LEU A 67 3.32 -19.33 1.06
N HIS A 68 2.07 -19.33 1.50
CA HIS A 68 1.63 -19.98 2.72
C HIS A 68 0.53 -20.99 2.40
N ALA A 69 0.76 -22.26 2.70
CA ALA A 69 -0.21 -23.33 2.54
C ALA A 69 -0.66 -23.87 3.90
N THR A 70 -1.96 -24.12 4.05
CA THR A 70 -2.54 -24.75 5.24
C THR A 70 -3.66 -25.70 4.88
N ALA A 71 -3.86 -26.73 5.71
CA ALA A 71 -4.91 -27.72 5.60
C ALA A 71 -5.92 -27.55 6.74
N LEU A 72 -7.20 -27.43 6.40
CA LEU A 72 -8.29 -27.21 7.36
C LEU A 72 -9.37 -28.29 7.20
N PRO A 73 -10.10 -28.63 8.27
CA PRO A 73 -11.30 -29.45 8.17
C PRO A 73 -12.31 -28.84 7.21
N ASP A 74 -12.98 -29.70 6.46
CA ASP A 74 -13.96 -29.26 5.48
C ASP A 74 -15.35 -29.08 6.11
N THR A 75 -15.54 -27.94 6.76
CA THR A 75 -16.79 -27.57 7.45
C THR A 75 -17.44 -26.37 6.77
N ALA A 76 -18.75 -26.21 6.94
CA ALA A 76 -19.47 -25.04 6.42
C ALA A 76 -18.90 -23.71 6.95
N ALA A 77 -18.49 -23.69 8.24
CA ALA A 77 -17.86 -22.52 8.85
C ALA A 77 -16.53 -22.15 8.19
N ASN A 78 -15.61 -23.12 8.02
CA ASN A 78 -14.32 -22.88 7.38
C ASN A 78 -14.49 -22.46 5.91
N ARG A 79 -15.44 -23.06 5.19
CA ARG A 79 -15.77 -22.66 3.81
C ARG A 79 -16.22 -21.21 3.73
N ALA A 80 -17.11 -20.78 4.64
CA ALA A 80 -17.62 -19.42 4.67
C ALA A 80 -16.53 -18.41 5.02
N GLU A 81 -15.73 -18.70 6.05
CA GLU A 81 -14.63 -17.84 6.50
C GLU A 81 -13.57 -17.63 5.40
N LEU A 82 -13.12 -18.72 4.77
CA LEU A 82 -12.04 -18.67 3.78
C LEU A 82 -12.47 -18.00 2.48
N ARG A 83 -13.72 -18.22 2.03
CA ARG A 83 -14.25 -17.58 0.81
C ARG A 83 -14.54 -16.09 1.05
N GLY A 84 -15.19 -15.75 2.16
CA GLY A 84 -15.66 -14.39 2.42
C GLY A 84 -16.46 -13.83 1.23
N ASP A 85 -16.19 -12.57 0.88
CA ASP A 85 -16.83 -11.88 -0.26
C ASP A 85 -15.96 -11.91 -1.53
N ALA A 86 -14.92 -12.73 -1.57
CA ALA A 86 -13.98 -12.76 -2.69
C ALA A 86 -14.66 -13.29 -3.95
N LYS A 87 -14.42 -12.62 -5.09
CA LYS A 87 -14.88 -13.09 -6.39
C LYS A 87 -13.98 -14.23 -6.85
N ALA A 88 -14.40 -15.45 -6.58
CA ALA A 88 -13.64 -16.64 -6.95
C ALA A 88 -14.01 -17.15 -8.35
N VAL A 89 -13.00 -17.62 -9.07
CA VAL A 89 -13.12 -18.34 -10.34
C VAL A 89 -12.82 -19.82 -10.10
N LYS A 90 -13.59 -20.70 -10.69
CA LYS A 90 -13.36 -22.15 -10.59
C LYS A 90 -12.22 -22.56 -11.51
N GLY A 91 -11.35 -23.47 -11.05
CA GLY A 91 -10.41 -24.13 -11.96
C GLY A 91 -11.14 -25.07 -12.93
N GLU A 92 -10.48 -25.40 -14.05
CA GLU A 92 -11.06 -26.24 -15.12
C GLU A 92 -10.22 -27.50 -15.40
N GLY A 93 -9.06 -27.65 -14.77
CA GLY A 93 -8.14 -28.77 -14.92
C GLY A 93 -8.51 -30.00 -14.08
N PRO A 94 -7.58 -30.98 -13.96
CA PRO A 94 -7.84 -32.21 -13.22
C PRO A 94 -8.13 -31.93 -11.74
N GLU A 95 -8.78 -32.87 -11.07
CA GLU A 95 -9.05 -32.78 -9.64
C GLU A 95 -7.77 -33.00 -8.83
N LEU A 96 -7.50 -32.12 -7.85
CA LEU A 96 -6.45 -32.31 -6.87
C LEU A 96 -6.90 -33.32 -5.80
N LYS A 97 -6.09 -34.35 -5.55
CA LYS A 97 -6.38 -35.43 -4.60
C LYS A 97 -5.30 -35.54 -3.53
N LEU A 98 -5.58 -36.32 -2.49
CA LEU A 98 -4.60 -36.76 -1.51
C LEU A 98 -4.26 -38.23 -1.74
N ASN A 99 -2.97 -38.53 -1.77
CA ASN A 99 -2.46 -39.89 -1.80
C ASN A 99 -1.96 -40.24 -0.41
N LYS A 100 -2.50 -41.32 0.18
CA LYS A 100 -1.99 -41.85 1.45
C LYS A 100 -0.60 -42.43 1.22
N LEU A 101 0.36 -42.04 2.04
CA LEU A 101 1.70 -42.59 1.97
C LEU A 101 1.75 -43.97 2.63
N PRO A 102 2.60 -44.89 2.13
CA PRO A 102 2.85 -46.16 2.78
C PRO A 102 3.35 -45.99 4.22
N GLN A 103 3.00 -46.93 5.09
CA GLN A 103 3.52 -46.93 6.46
C GLN A 103 5.06 -47.05 6.45
N GLY A 104 5.73 -46.19 7.21
CA GLY A 104 7.19 -46.14 7.26
C GLY A 104 7.84 -45.38 6.10
N ALA A 105 7.05 -44.79 5.18
CA ALA A 105 7.56 -43.79 4.27
C ALA A 105 8.12 -42.59 5.06
N PRO A 106 9.15 -41.90 4.54
CA PRO A 106 9.60 -40.64 5.13
C PRO A 106 8.44 -39.65 5.26
N ASP A 107 8.42 -38.90 6.36
CA ASP A 107 7.42 -37.86 6.56
C ASP A 107 7.52 -36.83 5.43
N PRO A 108 6.38 -36.44 4.82
CA PRO A 108 6.38 -35.40 3.79
C PRO A 108 6.76 -34.05 4.42
N LYS A 109 7.29 -33.14 3.59
CA LYS A 109 7.49 -31.75 4.00
C LYS A 109 6.15 -31.20 4.53
N PRO A 110 6.08 -30.70 5.77
CA PRO A 110 4.86 -30.08 6.27
C PRO A 110 4.43 -28.92 5.38
N LEU A 111 3.11 -28.72 5.27
CA LEU A 111 2.58 -27.47 4.75
C LEU A 111 3.05 -26.31 5.64
N GLY A 112 3.31 -25.16 5.03
CA GLY A 112 3.82 -24.01 5.75
C GLY A 112 4.10 -22.84 4.84
N GLU A 113 5.06 -22.03 5.25
CA GLU A 113 5.50 -20.84 4.55
C GLU A 113 6.78 -21.12 3.76
N ASP A 114 6.79 -20.67 2.52
CA ASP A 114 7.95 -20.68 1.63
C ASP A 114 8.22 -19.24 1.16
N GLU A 115 9.49 -18.81 1.26
CA GLU A 115 9.98 -17.52 0.75
C GLU A 115 10.78 -17.75 -0.53
N PHE A 116 10.49 -16.94 -1.54
CA PHE A 116 11.18 -16.95 -2.82
C PHE A 116 11.82 -15.58 -3.06
N ILE A 117 13.11 -15.59 -3.41
CA ILE A 117 13.85 -14.38 -3.77
C ILE A 117 14.26 -14.51 -5.23
N PHE A 118 13.71 -13.64 -6.08
CA PHE A 118 13.97 -13.58 -7.51
C PHE A 118 14.96 -12.47 -7.84
N ALA A 119 15.74 -12.67 -8.90
CA ALA A 119 16.64 -11.66 -9.43
C ALA A 119 15.85 -10.59 -10.21
N ASN A 120 15.19 -9.70 -9.47
CA ASN A 120 14.42 -8.59 -10.01
C ASN A 120 14.73 -7.30 -9.23
N LYS A 121 14.45 -6.14 -9.81
CA LYS A 121 14.76 -4.83 -9.23
C LYS A 121 13.61 -3.85 -9.39
N ALA A 122 13.49 -2.96 -8.42
CA ALA A 122 12.63 -1.79 -8.54
C ALA A 122 13.47 -0.61 -9.08
N ASP A 123 12.77 0.42 -9.55
CA ASP A 123 13.37 1.69 -9.98
C ASP A 123 12.58 2.79 -9.29
N PHE A 124 13.16 3.39 -8.26
CA PHE A 124 12.47 4.38 -7.45
C PHE A 124 12.83 5.78 -7.91
N ALA A 125 11.83 6.58 -8.22
CA ALA A 125 12.01 7.95 -8.67
C ALA A 125 11.36 8.93 -7.72
N VAL A 126 11.97 10.10 -7.56
CA VAL A 126 11.37 11.25 -6.88
C VAL A 126 11.28 12.42 -7.85
N THR A 127 10.18 13.16 -7.80
CA THR A 127 10.04 14.42 -8.52
C THR A 127 9.61 15.52 -7.57
N GLY A 128 10.33 16.63 -7.62
CA GLY A 128 10.01 17.86 -6.92
C GLY A 128 9.21 18.81 -7.80
N GLY A 129 8.56 19.79 -7.17
CA GLY A 129 7.78 20.82 -7.85
C GLY A 129 8.44 22.19 -7.86
N ARG A 130 7.94 23.05 -8.73
CA ARG A 130 8.12 24.50 -8.66
C ARG A 130 6.84 25.13 -8.14
N VAL A 131 6.97 25.95 -7.10
CA VAL A 131 5.85 26.68 -6.49
C VAL A 131 6.14 28.17 -6.49
N LYS A 132 5.10 28.97 -6.73
CA LYS A 132 5.19 30.42 -6.80
C LYS A 132 4.13 31.06 -5.92
N GLY A 133 4.48 32.11 -5.22
CA GLY A 133 3.54 32.86 -4.40
C GLY A 133 4.05 34.24 -4.00
N ALA A 134 3.19 35.02 -3.35
CA ALA A 134 3.56 36.31 -2.80
C ALA A 134 4.36 36.15 -1.49
N PRO A 135 5.15 37.17 -1.09
CA PRO A 135 5.86 37.18 0.17
C PRO A 135 4.97 36.82 1.37
N GLY A 136 5.44 35.90 2.21
CA GLY A 136 4.72 35.49 3.43
C GLY A 136 3.46 34.65 3.21
N ARG A 137 3.08 34.32 1.97
CA ARG A 137 1.91 33.47 1.70
C ARG A 137 2.22 31.99 1.92
N THR A 138 1.21 31.27 2.40
CA THR A 138 1.21 29.81 2.42
C THR A 138 0.78 29.27 1.07
N VAL A 139 1.56 28.34 0.54
CA VAL A 139 1.32 27.61 -0.71
C VAL A 139 1.49 26.12 -0.49
N LYS A 140 1.00 25.30 -1.43
CA LYS A 140 1.21 23.85 -1.42
C LYS A 140 2.46 23.50 -2.21
N ALA A 141 3.35 22.71 -1.63
CA ALA A 141 4.51 22.12 -2.29
C ALA A 141 4.38 20.60 -2.26
N THR A 142 4.52 19.95 -3.43
CA THR A 142 4.33 18.50 -3.56
C THR A 142 5.62 17.85 -4.02
N VAL A 143 6.00 16.78 -3.34
CA VAL A 143 7.03 15.82 -3.77
C VAL A 143 6.31 14.54 -4.15
N GLU A 144 6.60 13.98 -5.32
CA GLU A 144 6.05 12.68 -5.73
C GLU A 144 7.12 11.61 -5.66
N PHE A 145 6.80 10.48 -5.03
CA PHE A 145 7.56 9.24 -5.08
C PHE A 145 6.89 8.29 -6.07
N ARG A 146 7.71 7.57 -6.84
CA ARG A 146 7.23 6.56 -7.78
C ARG A 146 8.08 5.32 -7.75
N ASN A 147 7.44 4.17 -7.96
CA ASN A 147 8.12 2.99 -8.48
C ASN A 147 7.86 2.92 -9.99
N LEU A 148 8.94 2.80 -10.76
CA LEU A 148 8.91 2.64 -12.21
C LEU A 148 9.04 1.16 -12.62
N GLY A 149 9.10 0.26 -11.63
CA GLY A 149 9.15 -1.19 -11.81
C GLY A 149 10.55 -1.67 -12.19
N PRO A 150 10.67 -2.89 -12.74
CA PRO A 150 9.60 -3.87 -12.89
C PRO A 150 9.18 -4.53 -11.57
N ALA A 151 10.03 -4.57 -10.55
CA ALA A 151 9.67 -5.23 -9.30
C ALA A 151 8.71 -4.41 -8.45
N TRP A 152 7.74 -5.10 -7.85
CA TRP A 152 7.08 -4.61 -6.65
C TRP A 152 7.86 -5.04 -5.40
N VAL A 153 7.67 -4.34 -4.29
CA VAL A 153 8.39 -4.61 -3.04
C VAL A 153 7.40 -4.67 -1.89
N ASN A 154 7.47 -5.72 -1.09
CA ASN A 154 6.61 -5.88 0.09
C ASN A 154 7.43 -6.34 1.30
N GLU A 155 7.14 -5.76 2.45
CA GLU A 155 7.65 -6.12 3.77
C GLU A 155 6.48 -6.25 4.75
N LEU A 156 5.31 -6.69 4.25
CA LEU A 156 4.02 -6.76 4.97
C LEU A 156 4.15 -7.39 6.36
N TRP A 157 4.90 -8.49 6.47
CA TRP A 157 5.03 -9.24 7.71
C TRP A 157 6.00 -8.61 8.70
N ARG A 158 6.92 -7.77 8.21
CA ARG A 158 7.85 -7.00 9.05
C ARG A 158 7.27 -5.64 9.45
N GLN A 159 6.19 -5.19 8.80
CA GLN A 159 5.53 -3.90 9.03
C GLN A 159 6.49 -2.70 8.99
N ARG A 160 7.51 -2.77 8.13
CA ARG A 160 8.50 -1.70 7.94
C ARG A 160 8.30 -1.03 6.59
N SER A 161 8.36 0.30 6.58
CA SER A 161 8.41 1.07 5.34
C SER A 161 9.56 0.57 4.45
N ILE A 162 9.28 0.45 3.16
CA ILE A 162 10.28 -0.01 2.17
C ILE A 162 11.42 1.00 2.06
N THR A 163 11.09 2.29 2.03
CA THR A 163 12.02 3.39 1.85
C THR A 163 11.46 4.67 2.47
N GLY A 164 12.27 5.72 2.52
CA GLY A 164 11.82 7.07 2.78
C GLY A 164 12.20 8.04 1.66
N VAL A 165 11.64 9.23 1.72
CA VAL A 165 12.04 10.40 0.94
C VAL A 165 12.44 11.50 1.91
N ALA A 166 13.74 11.75 2.00
CA ALA A 166 14.30 12.85 2.75
C ALA A 166 14.07 14.17 2.01
N ILE A 167 13.62 15.19 2.73
CA ILE A 167 13.27 16.50 2.17
C ILE A 167 14.01 17.57 2.96
N ASP A 168 14.67 18.46 2.23
CA ASP A 168 15.37 19.63 2.74
C ASP A 168 14.74 20.89 2.14
N PHE A 169 14.17 21.74 3.00
CA PHE A 169 13.57 23.00 2.60
C PHE A 169 14.62 24.12 2.67
N PRO A 170 14.66 25.03 1.70
CA PRO A 170 15.64 26.09 1.72
C PRO A 170 15.34 27.12 2.79
N ALA A 171 16.38 27.82 3.25
CA ALA A 171 16.25 28.95 4.16
C ALA A 171 15.18 29.95 3.67
N GLY A 172 14.29 30.34 4.60
CA GLY A 172 13.21 31.28 4.33
C GLY A 172 11.90 30.62 3.85
N VAL A 173 11.88 29.31 3.60
CA VAL A 173 10.64 28.53 3.45
C VAL A 173 10.35 27.85 4.78
N GLU A 174 9.13 28.04 5.29
CA GLU A 174 8.71 27.47 6.57
C GLU A 174 7.58 26.46 6.35
N VAL A 175 7.75 25.22 6.81
CA VAL A 175 6.67 24.24 6.78
C VAL A 175 5.64 24.58 7.84
N THR A 176 4.42 24.93 7.41
CA THR A 176 3.29 25.20 8.32
C THR A 176 2.45 23.96 8.57
N LYS A 177 2.50 22.97 7.65
CA LYS A 177 1.84 21.67 7.80
C LYS A 177 2.54 20.61 6.97
N ALA A 178 2.88 19.49 7.60
CA ALA A 178 3.36 18.29 6.93
C ALA A 178 2.21 17.28 6.72
N PRO A 179 2.27 16.43 5.69
CA PRO A 179 1.33 15.32 5.54
C PRO A 179 1.62 14.22 6.58
N ALA A 180 0.64 13.36 6.85
CA ALA A 180 0.65 12.43 7.99
C ALA A 180 1.82 11.42 7.99
N HIS A 181 2.35 11.05 6.82
CA HIS A 181 3.43 10.08 6.68
C HIS A 181 4.83 10.73 6.61
N CYS A 182 4.94 12.02 6.93
CA CYS A 182 6.22 12.71 7.00
C CYS A 182 6.48 13.23 8.40
N ALA A 183 7.68 13.00 8.89
CA ALA A 183 8.12 13.46 10.20
C ALA A 183 9.51 14.10 10.11
N PRO A 184 9.84 15.07 10.99
CA PRO A 184 11.23 15.47 11.19
C PRO A 184 12.10 14.26 11.57
N PRO A 185 13.43 14.29 11.35
CA PRO A 185 14.28 13.14 11.63
C PRO A 185 14.22 12.67 13.10
N SER A 186 13.79 11.42 13.32
CA SER A 186 13.89 10.58 14.54
C SER A 186 13.14 9.26 14.30
N PRO A 187 13.37 8.12 15.02
CA PRO A 187 14.57 7.52 15.64
C PRO A 187 15.38 6.64 14.62
N PRO A 188 16.47 5.93 15.01
CA PRO A 188 17.41 5.24 14.07
C PRO A 188 16.84 4.06 13.27
N ASP A 189 15.64 3.61 13.56
CA ASP A 189 15.00 2.41 13.02
C ASP A 189 14.15 2.65 11.75
N LEU A 190 14.02 3.91 11.33
CA LEU A 190 13.37 4.30 10.08
C LEU A 190 14.40 4.72 9.01
N PRO A 191 14.14 4.49 7.71
CA PRO A 191 15.02 4.90 6.63
C PRO A 191 15.05 6.43 6.51
N SER A 192 15.88 7.07 7.34
CA SER A 192 16.03 8.52 7.43
C SER A 192 17.48 8.92 7.16
N LYS A 193 17.65 10.13 6.62
CA LYS A 193 18.97 10.75 6.40
C LYS A 193 19.18 11.79 7.50
N ALA A 194 20.34 11.79 8.15
CA ALA A 194 20.66 12.81 9.14
C ALA A 194 20.76 14.20 8.48
N GLY A 195 20.31 15.25 9.18
CA GLY A 195 20.47 16.64 8.74
C GLY A 195 19.49 17.11 7.67
N VAL A 196 18.35 16.44 7.50
CA VAL A 196 17.25 16.88 6.61
C VAL A 196 16.08 17.40 7.44
N ASP A 197 15.20 18.21 6.87
CA ASP A 197 14.07 18.77 7.61
C ASP A 197 12.97 17.75 7.89
N TYR A 198 12.67 16.89 6.90
CA TYR A 198 11.63 15.87 6.97
C TYR A 198 12.07 14.58 6.29
N THR A 199 11.53 13.45 6.75
CA THR A 199 11.51 12.18 6.00
C THR A 199 10.06 11.75 5.83
N CYS A 200 9.67 11.50 4.59
CA CYS A 200 8.38 10.93 4.22
C CYS A 200 8.49 9.44 3.98
N PHE A 201 7.73 8.63 4.70
CA PHE A 201 7.81 7.19 4.64
C PHE A 201 6.83 6.63 3.61
N THR A 202 7.31 5.68 2.79
CA THR A 202 6.41 4.90 1.94
C THR A 202 5.65 3.89 2.80
N SER A 203 4.62 3.29 2.19
CA SER A 203 4.00 2.07 2.73
C SER A 203 5.03 0.93 2.85
N TYR A 204 4.67 -0.11 3.62
CA TYR A 204 5.38 -1.39 3.66
C TYR A 204 5.10 -2.26 2.43
N ILE A 205 4.27 -1.75 1.49
CA ILE A 205 4.05 -2.30 0.14
C ILE A 205 4.24 -1.14 -0.84
N VAL A 206 5.05 -1.37 -1.86
CA VAL A 206 5.27 -0.45 -2.99
C VAL A 206 5.02 -1.26 -4.25
N THR A 207 3.90 -1.02 -4.94
CA THR A 207 3.62 -1.70 -6.22
C THR A 207 4.63 -1.32 -7.30
N GLU A 208 4.71 -2.10 -8.37
CA GLU A 208 5.56 -1.87 -9.54
C GLU A 208 5.29 -0.54 -10.25
N ASP A 209 4.14 0.08 -9.97
CA ASP A 209 3.63 1.32 -10.57
C ASP A 209 3.23 2.36 -9.51
N GLU A 210 3.68 2.17 -8.26
CA GLU A 210 3.31 2.96 -7.08
C GLU A 210 3.47 4.47 -7.32
N ARG A 211 2.56 5.26 -6.74
CA ARG A 211 2.57 6.72 -6.80
C ARG A 211 2.10 7.31 -5.49
N ASP A 212 3.05 7.88 -4.74
CA ASP A 212 2.78 8.59 -3.50
C ASP A 212 3.05 10.09 -3.69
N ALA A 213 2.12 10.94 -3.25
CA ALA A 213 2.26 12.38 -3.27
C ALA A 213 2.32 12.96 -1.86
N PHE A 214 3.46 13.54 -1.50
CA PHE A 214 3.69 14.21 -0.22
C PHE A 214 3.45 15.71 -0.38
N THR A 215 2.24 16.18 -0.03
CA THR A 215 1.88 17.59 -0.12
C THR A 215 2.07 18.31 1.22
N PHE A 216 2.99 19.26 1.25
CA PHE A 216 3.25 20.17 2.36
C PHE A 216 2.50 21.49 2.16
N GLU A 217 2.06 22.10 3.26
CA GLU A 217 1.76 23.53 3.27
C GLU A 217 3.00 24.27 3.79
N VAL A 218 3.49 25.21 2.98
CA VAL A 218 4.69 25.97 3.30
C VAL A 218 4.43 27.47 3.17
N ARG A 219 4.96 28.25 4.11
CA ARG A 219 4.97 29.71 4.04
C ARG A 219 6.23 30.19 3.36
N LEU A 220 6.06 30.94 2.28
CA LEU A 220 7.16 31.53 1.51
C LEU A 220 7.80 32.69 2.29
N GLY A 221 9.09 32.89 2.04
CA GLY A 221 9.87 33.96 2.65
C GLY A 221 9.31 35.34 2.37
N LYS A 222 9.68 36.33 3.19
CA LYS A 222 9.24 37.72 3.01
C LYS A 222 10.03 38.47 1.93
N LYS A 223 11.15 37.93 1.48
CA LYS A 223 11.99 38.52 0.43
C LYS A 223 11.65 37.87 -0.90
N ALA A 224 11.52 38.69 -1.94
CA ALA A 224 11.39 38.22 -3.32
C ALA A 224 12.65 37.47 -3.75
N GLY A 225 12.49 36.45 -4.57
CA GLY A 225 13.61 35.65 -5.07
C GLY A 225 13.25 34.20 -5.32
N THR A 226 14.28 33.41 -5.64
CA THR A 226 14.17 31.98 -5.85
C THR A 226 15.00 31.26 -4.79
N ALA A 227 14.38 30.29 -4.12
CA ALA A 227 15.03 29.42 -3.15
C ALA A 227 14.89 27.95 -3.61
N LYS A 228 15.93 27.15 -3.37
CA LYS A 228 16.03 25.77 -3.87
C LYS A 228 16.26 24.80 -2.72
N GLY A 229 15.33 23.88 -2.54
CA GLY A 229 15.46 22.72 -1.65
C GLY A 229 15.70 21.45 -2.44
N SER A 230 15.66 20.31 -1.76
CA SER A 230 15.83 19.00 -2.39
C SER A 230 14.92 17.94 -1.79
N ALA A 231 14.67 16.90 -2.58
CA ALA A 231 14.07 15.65 -2.16
C ALA A 231 14.96 14.50 -2.61
N GLU A 232 15.20 13.51 -1.75
CA GLU A 232 16.10 12.39 -1.98
C GLU A 232 15.54 11.10 -1.40
N ILE A 233 15.55 10.02 -2.17
CA ILE A 233 15.14 8.70 -1.68
C ILE A 233 16.20 8.12 -0.75
N THR A 234 15.81 7.71 0.46
CA THR A 234 16.70 7.17 1.49
C THR A 234 16.79 5.65 1.40
N ALA A 235 17.99 5.08 1.48
CA ALA A 235 18.24 3.64 1.73
C ALA A 235 17.26 2.64 1.04
N ALA A 236 17.39 2.48 -0.28
CA ALA A 236 16.66 1.47 -1.05
C ALA A 236 17.62 0.50 -1.77
N PRO A 237 18.12 -0.58 -1.12
CA PRO A 237 19.04 -1.53 -1.75
C PRO A 237 18.47 -2.25 -2.97
N ILE A 238 17.14 -2.37 -3.05
CA ILE A 238 16.43 -3.00 -4.17
C ILE A 238 16.43 -2.14 -5.43
N ASP A 239 16.55 -0.84 -5.26
CA ASP A 239 16.66 0.11 -6.34
C ASP A 239 18.14 0.35 -6.62
N ALA A 240 18.62 -0.08 -7.78
CA ALA A 240 20.03 -0.02 -8.13
C ALA A 240 20.38 1.20 -8.99
N ASP A 241 19.42 1.80 -9.69
CA ASP A 241 19.65 3.02 -10.46
C ASP A 241 19.32 4.21 -9.58
N LYS A 242 20.33 5.01 -9.23
CA LYS A 242 20.16 6.16 -8.33
C LYS A 242 19.96 7.49 -9.05
N LYS A 243 19.88 7.49 -10.38
CA LYS A 243 19.89 8.73 -11.19
C LYS A 243 18.64 9.59 -11.00
N ASN A 244 17.52 8.99 -10.69
CA ASN A 244 16.19 9.62 -10.52
C ASN A 244 15.76 9.70 -9.04
N ASN A 245 16.66 9.39 -8.11
CA ASN A 245 16.40 9.39 -6.67
C ASN A 245 16.52 10.77 -6.03
N VAL A 246 16.86 11.80 -6.80
CA VAL A 246 17.03 13.17 -6.31
C VAL A 246 16.24 14.13 -7.19
N ALA A 247 15.54 15.06 -6.57
CA ALA A 247 14.85 16.14 -7.26
C ALA A 247 15.00 17.49 -6.55
N GLU A 248 14.96 18.57 -7.32
CA GLU A 248 14.97 19.95 -6.82
C GLU A 248 13.55 20.40 -6.46
N LEU A 249 13.43 21.13 -5.34
CA LEU A 249 12.23 21.88 -4.98
C LEU A 249 12.49 23.37 -5.20
N VAL A 250 11.69 24.02 -6.05
CA VAL A 250 11.89 25.43 -6.40
C VAL A 250 10.78 26.29 -5.82
N PHE A 251 11.15 27.27 -5.01
CA PHE A 251 10.23 28.22 -4.39
C PHE A 251 10.49 29.62 -4.93
N GLU A 252 9.49 30.18 -5.59
CA GLU A 252 9.55 31.53 -6.16
C GLU A 252 8.66 32.48 -5.37
N THR A 253 9.31 33.43 -4.69
CA THR A 253 8.61 34.53 -4.03
C THR A 253 8.58 35.73 -4.96
N ALA A 254 7.38 36.18 -5.34
CA ALA A 254 7.20 37.34 -6.20
C ALA A 254 7.71 38.65 -5.55
N ALA A 255 8.14 39.60 -6.38
CA ALA A 255 8.40 40.97 -5.93
C ALA A 255 7.11 41.65 -5.46
N GLU A 256 7.17 42.40 -4.37
CA GLU A 256 6.08 43.29 -3.99
C GLU A 256 5.92 44.34 -5.10
N GLY A 257 4.78 44.34 -5.80
CA GLY A 257 4.45 45.33 -6.81
C GLY A 257 4.04 44.83 -8.21
N SER A 258 3.97 43.53 -8.50
CA SER A 258 3.46 43.05 -9.80
C SER A 258 1.93 42.88 -9.83
N GLY A 259 1.18 43.89 -9.38
CA GLY A 259 -0.28 43.82 -9.30
C GLY A 259 -0.98 43.97 -10.65
N THR A 260 -2.08 43.22 -10.82
CA THR A 260 -3.31 43.74 -11.46
C THR A 260 -4.50 43.30 -10.62
N GLY A 261 -4.83 44.12 -9.61
CA GLY A 261 -6.17 44.18 -9.07
C GLY A 261 -7.07 44.86 -10.11
N GLY A 262 -7.94 44.10 -10.75
CA GLY A 262 -9.01 44.62 -11.58
C GLY A 262 -10.29 44.74 -10.75
N ALA A 263 -10.42 45.82 -9.98
CA ALA A 263 -11.70 46.30 -9.48
C ALA A 263 -12.02 47.60 -10.22
N THR A 264 -12.94 47.55 -11.18
CA THR A 264 -13.54 48.74 -11.78
C THR A 264 -15.04 48.72 -11.50
N GLY A 265 -15.45 49.51 -10.51
CA GLY A 265 -16.81 50.03 -10.37
C GLY A 265 -16.75 51.55 -10.48
N GLY A 266 -17.59 52.14 -11.34
CA GLY A 266 -17.66 53.60 -11.51
C GLY A 266 -18.37 54.12 -12.78
N THR A 267 -19.63 53.73 -12.95
CA THR A 267 -20.82 54.43 -13.51
C THR A 267 -20.68 55.62 -14.50
N SER A 268 -21.41 55.56 -15.65
CA SER A 268 -22.53 56.46 -16.05
C SER A 268 -22.91 56.34 -17.55
N GLY A 269 -24.21 56.20 -17.88
CA GLY A 269 -24.76 56.62 -19.20
C GLY A 269 -25.71 55.70 -20.01
N THR A 270 -26.93 55.48 -19.50
CA THR A 270 -28.27 55.34 -20.17
C THR A 270 -28.42 54.80 -21.61
N THR A 271 -29.21 53.72 -21.81
CA THR A 271 -30.57 53.70 -22.45
C THR A 271 -31.05 52.28 -22.82
N GLY A 272 -32.27 51.94 -22.38
CA GLY A 272 -33.25 51.11 -23.13
C GLY A 272 -33.19 49.57 -23.01
N GLY A 273 -34.32 48.97 -22.59
CA GLY A 273 -34.70 47.63 -23.06
C GLY A 273 -35.16 46.59 -22.03
N SER A 274 -36.44 46.68 -21.67
CA SER A 274 -37.39 45.62 -21.28
C SER A 274 -36.91 44.16 -21.04
N GLY A 275 -37.30 43.63 -19.88
CA GLY A 275 -38.04 42.36 -19.81
C GLY A 275 -37.25 41.05 -19.59
N GLY A 276 -37.37 40.47 -18.40
CA GLY A 276 -37.00 39.06 -18.17
C GLY A 276 -36.81 38.67 -16.71
N ARG A 277 -37.91 38.32 -16.03
CA ARG A 277 -37.90 37.66 -14.71
C ARG A 277 -37.47 36.20 -14.91
N LEU A 278 -36.41 35.72 -14.25
CA LEU A 278 -36.21 34.28 -14.01
C LEU A 278 -35.50 34.02 -12.67
N ALA A 279 -36.22 33.24 -11.86
CA ALA A 279 -35.94 32.47 -10.65
C ALA A 279 -34.57 32.56 -9.94
N ALA A 280 -34.66 32.92 -8.67
CA ALA A 280 -33.75 32.45 -7.63
C ALA A 280 -34.03 30.97 -7.32
N THR A 281 -33.01 30.12 -7.45
CA THR A 281 -32.95 28.81 -6.79
C THR A 281 -31.61 28.71 -6.07
N GLY A 282 -31.64 29.03 -4.78
CA GLY A 282 -30.60 28.59 -3.86
C GLY A 282 -30.89 27.16 -3.44
N THR A 283 -29.88 26.30 -3.46
CA THR A 283 -29.85 25.13 -2.58
C THR A 283 -28.39 24.81 -2.24
N SER A 284 -28.07 25.03 -0.98
CA SER A 284 -26.85 24.59 -0.31
C SER A 284 -26.86 23.06 -0.27
N VAL A 285 -25.82 22.43 -0.82
CA VAL A 285 -25.61 20.98 -0.67
C VAL A 285 -24.46 20.77 0.31
N THR A 286 -24.82 20.48 1.54
CA THR A 286 -23.97 19.81 2.55
C THR A 286 -23.94 18.32 2.24
N PRO A 287 -22.77 17.69 2.03
CA PRO A 287 -22.65 16.25 2.20
C PRO A 287 -22.35 15.98 3.68
N ALA A 288 -23.36 15.47 4.39
CA ALA A 288 -23.17 14.72 5.62
C ALA A 288 -22.54 13.37 5.27
N LEU A 289 -21.28 13.14 5.68
CA LEU A 289 -20.76 11.80 5.83
C LEU A 289 -20.66 11.51 7.33
N GLY A 290 -21.62 10.71 7.79
CA GLY A 290 -21.54 10.02 9.06
C GLY A 290 -20.37 9.05 9.04
N GLY A 291 -19.40 9.29 9.91
CA GLY A 291 -18.40 8.32 10.32
C GLY A 291 -18.64 8.02 11.79
N GLY A 292 -19.24 6.87 12.06
CA GLY A 292 -19.46 6.37 13.42
C GLY A 292 -18.14 6.22 14.16
N ALA A 293 -18.07 6.80 15.36
CA ALA A 293 -17.01 6.55 16.31
C ALA A 293 -17.11 5.09 16.79
N LEU A 294 -16.22 4.22 16.30
CA LEU A 294 -16.03 2.90 16.88
C LEU A 294 -15.14 3.05 18.12
N LEU A 295 -15.76 3.12 19.30
CA LEU A 295 -15.13 2.98 20.61
C LEU A 295 -14.58 1.55 20.76
N LEU A 296 -13.26 1.38 20.74
CA LEU A 296 -12.59 0.14 21.15
C LEU A 296 -12.56 0.07 22.68
N VAL A 297 -13.52 -0.65 23.27
CA VAL A 297 -13.45 -1.11 24.67
C VAL A 297 -12.61 -2.39 24.69
N VAL A 298 -11.38 -2.29 25.20
CA VAL A 298 -10.54 -3.46 25.49
C VAL A 298 -11.01 -4.07 26.82
N ALA A 299 -11.83 -5.11 26.76
CA ALA A 299 -12.09 -5.99 27.90
C ALA A 299 -11.19 -7.23 27.79
N GLY A 300 -10.09 -7.23 28.54
CA GLY A 300 -9.24 -8.41 28.71
C GLY A 300 -9.92 -9.45 29.59
N ALA A 301 -10.17 -10.64 29.05
CA ALA A 301 -10.53 -11.82 29.83
C ALA A 301 -9.49 -12.92 29.56
N ALA A 302 -8.60 -13.10 30.53
CA ALA A 302 -7.66 -14.22 30.58
C ALA A 302 -8.42 -15.49 31.00
N ALA A 303 -8.53 -16.47 30.10
CA ALA A 303 -8.96 -17.82 30.45
C ALA A 303 -7.74 -18.76 30.43
N ARG A 304 -7.17 -19.02 31.61
CA ARG A 304 -6.21 -20.12 31.84
C ARG A 304 -7.00 -21.41 31.99
N THR A 305 -6.94 -22.32 31.03
CA THR A 305 -7.37 -23.71 31.23
C THR A 305 -6.18 -24.55 31.66
N ALA A 306 -6.16 -24.92 32.95
CA ALA A 306 -5.24 -25.90 33.51
C ALA A 306 -5.71 -27.31 33.15
N VAL A 307 -4.91 -28.06 32.39
CA VAL A 307 -5.14 -29.49 32.17
C VAL A 307 -4.45 -30.27 33.30
N LYS A 308 -5.29 -30.90 34.13
CA LYS A 308 -4.90 -31.77 35.24
C LYS A 308 -4.35 -33.10 34.71
N ARG A 309 -3.04 -33.32 34.90
CA ARG A 309 -2.35 -34.59 34.62
C ARG A 309 -2.76 -35.62 35.67
N ARG A 310 -3.53 -36.65 35.30
CA ARG A 310 -3.65 -37.88 36.11
C ARG A 310 -2.40 -38.73 35.87
N ARG A 311 -1.64 -39.00 36.91
CA ARG A 311 -0.78 -40.19 37.01
C ARG A 311 -1.40 -41.10 38.07
N GLY A 312 -1.34 -42.40 37.80
CA GLY A 312 -1.66 -43.44 38.78
C GLY A 312 -0.65 -43.49 39.91
#